data_AF-A0A3B6B3M4-F1
#
_entry.id   AF-A0A3B6B3M4-F1
#
_cell.length_a   1.000
_cell.length_b   1.000
_cell.length_c   1.000
_cell.angle_alpha   90.00
_cell.angle_beta   90.00
_cell.angle_gamma   90.00
#
_symmetry.space_group_name_H-M   'P 1'
#
loop_
_entity.id
_entity.type
_entity.pdbx_description
1 polymer ?
#
loop_
_entity_poly.entity_id
_entity_poly.type
_entity_poly.pdbx_seq_one_letter_code
_entity_poly.pdbx_strand_id
1 'polypeptide(L)'
;MEGKPLHLLLPHPRLPPPAPLPTHRFPEPRLRLSLHHRNPKARQLAFSSRPPNGQSATPARGGWEWARGASAMAALALALHLAACSLLILFPAPAARACAQPPPPPAAVEANEQEQGDEEWEAALQQWKSKAYALSVPLRVVALRGSFPPAWIKDFVEAQGKRLKFSPEFRPSIDALFSELSKCVDKGQVQPKSAMAADVVSIGDSWLGYAIRKGLVEPISNAEEQDWYRSLSDRWKVHLCRNQNGEADSNGSVWGVPYRWGTVVIAYKKSKFKQHNLKPIQDWEDLWRPELAGKISMIDSPREVIGAVLKQLGSSYNTIDMETEVDGGREAVLSSFTQLQKQVQLFDSMNYLKSFGVGDVWVTVGWSSDVIPAAKRMSNVAVVVPKSGSSLWADLWAIPCATRFQTDKIGGRTRGPSPLIHQWFDFCLQSARSLPFRQEITAGASPLFLENPAPEVLQDRNKKKPKLESNLVRGVPPPEILEKCEFLEPLSDKAVGDYQWLMSRVQRPRGGLLGNVLQRISTVLDLKSRF
;
A
#
# COMPACT_ATOMS: atom_id res chain seq x y z
N MET A 1 -7.80 2.94 -72.78
CA MET A 1 -8.90 3.36 -71.90
C MET A 1 -8.26 3.90 -70.64
N GLU A 2 -7.81 5.17 -70.64
CA GLU A 2 -8.57 6.34 -70.15
C GLU A 2 -8.96 6.16 -68.67
N GLY A 3 -8.61 7.00 -67.68
CA GLY A 3 -7.84 8.24 -67.60
C GLY A 3 -7.78 8.67 -66.11
N LYS A 4 -6.72 9.39 -65.71
CA LYS A 4 -6.66 10.27 -64.51
C LYS A 4 -7.01 11.72 -65.00
N PRO A 5 -6.99 12.77 -64.16
CA PRO A 5 -7.71 13.11 -62.91
C PRO A 5 -8.31 14.56 -62.98
N LEU A 6 -8.91 15.12 -61.90
CA LEU A 6 -9.01 16.55 -61.48
C LEU A 6 -10.31 16.80 -60.67
N HIS A 7 -10.23 17.05 -59.36
CA HIS A 7 -10.24 18.37 -58.67
C HIS A 7 -11.53 19.20 -58.81
N LEU A 8 -12.20 19.46 -57.68
CA LEU A 8 -12.63 20.80 -57.26
C LEU A 8 -13.04 20.83 -55.77
N LEU A 9 -12.35 21.67 -55.02
CA LEU A 9 -12.70 22.17 -53.68
C LEU A 9 -13.90 23.12 -53.79
N LEU A 10 -14.78 23.16 -52.77
CA LEU A 10 -15.29 24.35 -52.06
C LEU A 10 -16.33 23.93 -50.98
N PRO A 11 -16.63 24.77 -49.96
CA PRO A 11 -16.87 24.36 -48.58
C PRO A 11 -18.36 24.29 -48.20
N HIS A 12 -18.71 23.42 -47.26
CA HIS A 12 -20.03 23.43 -46.62
C HIS A 12 -20.10 24.47 -45.47
N PRO A 13 -21.25 25.16 -45.33
CA PRO A 13 -21.40 26.30 -44.43
C PRO A 13 -21.48 25.90 -42.96
N ARG A 14 -20.88 26.73 -42.10
CA ARG A 14 -20.95 26.64 -40.64
C ARG A 14 -22.38 26.94 -40.17
N LEU A 15 -22.95 26.05 -39.38
CA LEU A 15 -24.17 26.30 -38.60
C LEU A 15 -23.88 27.30 -37.47
N PRO A 16 -24.74 28.31 -37.24
CA PRO A 16 -24.59 29.23 -36.11
C PRO A 16 -24.99 28.57 -34.78
N PRO A 17 -24.42 29.02 -33.63
CA PRO A 17 -24.78 28.50 -32.31
C PRO A 17 -26.18 28.96 -31.87
N PRO A 18 -26.86 28.19 -31.00
CA PRO A 18 -28.21 28.50 -30.54
C PRO A 18 -28.26 29.73 -29.64
N ALA A 19 -29.32 30.54 -29.81
CA ALA A 19 -29.61 31.74 -29.01
C ALA A 19 -30.02 31.41 -27.56
N PRO A 20 -29.72 32.28 -26.58
CA PRO A 20 -30.09 32.06 -25.17
C PRO A 20 -31.59 32.31 -24.93
N LEU A 21 -32.21 31.40 -24.15
CA LEU A 21 -33.60 31.50 -23.71
C LEU A 21 -33.77 32.51 -22.54
N PRO A 22 -34.95 33.13 -22.38
CA PRO A 22 -35.17 34.28 -21.51
C PRO A 22 -35.24 33.93 -20.02
N THR A 23 -34.63 34.78 -19.19
CA THR A 23 -34.68 34.70 -17.73
C THR A 23 -36.01 35.25 -17.19
N HIS A 24 -36.89 34.37 -16.70
CA HIS A 24 -37.99 34.77 -15.83
C HIS A 24 -37.54 34.71 -14.37
N ARG A 25 -37.43 35.88 -13.74
CA ARG A 25 -37.31 36.06 -12.28
C ARG A 25 -38.68 35.86 -11.65
N PHE A 26 -38.77 34.98 -10.64
CA PHE A 26 -39.83 35.00 -9.63
C PHE A 26 -39.20 35.00 -8.22
N PRO A 27 -39.87 35.60 -7.22
CA PRO A 27 -39.23 36.22 -6.06
C PRO A 27 -39.00 35.27 -4.88
N GLU A 28 -37.87 35.44 -4.19
CA GLU A 28 -37.62 34.81 -2.89
C GLU A 28 -38.37 35.53 -1.75
N PRO A 29 -38.95 34.80 -0.78
CA PRO A 29 -39.51 35.39 0.42
C PRO A 29 -38.41 35.75 1.43
N ARG A 30 -38.35 37.04 1.77
CA ARG A 30 -37.56 37.60 2.87
C ARG A 30 -38.15 37.15 4.21
N LEU A 31 -37.38 36.41 5.01
CA LEU A 31 -37.58 36.34 6.46
C LEU A 31 -36.45 37.11 7.16
N ARG A 32 -36.80 38.30 7.66
CA ARG A 32 -35.99 39.10 8.60
C ARG A 32 -36.19 38.54 10.00
N LEU A 33 -35.10 38.16 10.66
CA LEU A 33 -35.04 38.08 12.12
C LEU A 33 -33.85 38.91 12.59
N SER A 34 -34.19 40.04 13.23
CA SER A 34 -33.29 40.98 13.88
C SER A 34 -33.11 40.55 15.33
N LEU A 35 -31.88 40.28 15.78
CA LEU A 35 -31.54 40.29 17.20
C LEU A 35 -30.13 40.88 17.43
N HIS A 36 -30.17 42.18 17.76
CA HIS A 36 -29.41 42.88 18.80
C HIS A 36 -27.94 42.53 19.05
N HIS A 37 -27.09 43.49 18.68
CA HIS A 37 -25.75 43.70 19.22
C HIS A 37 -25.78 43.98 20.73
N ARG A 38 -24.98 43.23 21.50
CA ARG A 38 -24.37 43.72 22.75
C ARG A 38 -22.91 43.31 22.81
N ASN A 39 -22.05 44.32 22.92
CA ASN A 39 -20.62 44.26 23.19
C ASN A 39 -20.40 43.95 24.68
N PRO A 40 -19.32 43.25 25.06
CA PRO A 40 -18.46 43.89 26.06
C PRO A 40 -16.94 43.69 25.85
N LYS A 41 -16.21 44.70 26.30
CA LYS A 41 -14.75 44.81 26.33
C LYS A 41 -14.11 43.90 27.41
N ALA A 42 -12.93 43.40 27.05
CA ALA A 42 -11.70 43.23 27.85
C ALA A 42 -11.74 42.53 29.23
N ARG A 43 -10.95 41.45 29.35
CA ARG A 43 -9.90 41.32 30.39
C ARG A 43 -8.91 40.20 30.03
N GLN A 44 -7.63 40.58 29.93
CA GLN A 44 -6.48 39.68 29.93
C GLN A 44 -6.34 39.01 31.30
N LEU A 45 -5.94 37.74 31.31
CA LEU A 45 -5.25 37.11 32.44
C LEU A 45 -4.29 36.04 31.90
N ALA A 46 -3.00 36.37 31.95
CA ALA A 46 -1.90 35.44 31.76
C ALA A 46 -1.68 34.66 33.05
N PHE A 47 -1.50 33.34 32.97
CA PHE A 47 -1.00 32.52 34.06
C PHE A 47 0.37 31.96 33.70
N SER A 48 1.38 32.53 34.36
CA SER A 48 2.75 32.03 34.47
C SER A 48 2.85 31.29 35.80
N SER A 49 3.34 30.04 35.79
CA SER A 49 3.68 29.29 36.99
C SER A 49 5.16 28.88 36.96
N ARG A 50 5.94 29.51 37.84
CA ARG A 50 7.23 29.03 38.35
C ARG A 50 7.03 28.64 39.82
N PRO A 51 7.78 27.65 40.33
CA PRO A 51 8.19 27.61 41.74
C PRO A 51 9.73 27.73 41.89
N PRO A 52 10.22 27.92 43.13
CA PRO A 52 11.43 28.70 43.40
C PRO A 52 12.70 27.89 43.73
N ASN A 53 13.83 28.61 43.73
CA ASN A 53 15.16 28.18 44.17
C ASN A 53 15.23 27.88 45.68
N GLY A 54 16.00 26.85 46.03
CA GLY A 54 16.63 26.65 47.34
C GLY A 54 18.06 26.13 47.15
N GLN A 55 19.04 26.83 47.73
CA GLN A 55 20.47 26.52 47.65
C GLN A 55 20.94 25.57 48.76
N SER A 56 22.12 24.99 48.50
CA SER A 56 23.16 24.49 49.42
C SER A 56 22.97 23.13 50.08
N ALA A 57 23.82 22.16 49.70
CA ALA A 57 25.00 21.73 50.47
C ALA A 57 25.55 20.40 49.90
N THR A 58 26.81 20.41 49.46
CA THR A 58 27.67 19.21 49.32
C THR A 58 28.20 18.77 50.69
N PRO A 59 28.61 17.51 50.84
CA PRO A 59 30.06 17.23 50.86
C PRO A 59 30.44 15.98 50.05
N ALA A 60 31.56 16.04 49.29
CA ALA A 60 32.85 15.35 49.57
C ALA A 60 32.85 13.84 49.25
N ARG A 61 33.89 13.18 48.75
CA ARG A 61 35.28 13.45 48.34
C ARG A 61 35.80 12.11 47.76
N GLY A 62 36.81 12.17 46.89
CA GLY A 62 37.63 11.04 46.42
C GLY A 62 37.55 10.94 44.90
N GLY A 63 38.43 11.59 44.12
CA GLY A 63 39.87 11.34 43.95
C GLY A 63 40.04 10.85 42.49
N TRP A 64 40.54 11.66 41.55
CA TRP A 64 41.97 11.90 41.21
C TRP A 64 42.71 10.58 40.86
N GLU A 65 43.38 10.34 39.74
CA GLU A 65 43.86 11.16 38.61
C GLU A 65 44.28 10.23 37.43
N TRP A 66 44.43 10.89 36.28
CA TRP A 66 44.99 10.59 34.94
C TRP A 66 46.10 9.54 34.77
N ALA A 67 46.14 8.95 33.56
CA ALA A 67 47.37 8.84 32.76
C ALA A 67 47.08 8.69 31.25
N ARG A 68 47.69 9.59 30.46
CA ARG A 68 47.90 9.47 29.00
C ARG A 68 49.30 8.87 28.76
N GLY A 69 49.43 8.02 27.75
CA GLY A 69 50.69 7.61 27.10
C GLY A 69 50.34 6.62 25.98
N ALA A 70 50.42 6.99 24.70
CA ALA A 70 51.59 7.15 23.83
C ALA A 70 51.73 5.97 22.84
N SER A 71 51.71 6.33 21.56
CA SER A 71 52.22 5.70 20.33
C SER A 71 52.97 4.35 20.40
N ALA A 72 52.55 3.39 19.56
CA ALA A 72 53.39 2.55 18.71
C ALA A 72 52.52 1.59 17.87
N MET A 73 53.07 1.07 16.76
CA MET A 73 52.53 0.02 15.86
C MET A 73 51.79 0.48 14.59
N ALA A 74 52.40 1.42 13.87
CA ALA A 74 52.29 1.52 12.41
C ALA A 74 53.66 1.17 11.80
N ALA A 75 54.00 -0.13 11.74
CA ALA A 75 55.14 -0.67 10.99
C ALA A 75 55.16 -2.21 11.08
N LEU A 76 54.45 -2.91 10.18
CA LEU A 76 54.69 -4.32 9.81
C LEU A 76 53.66 -4.79 8.76
N ALA A 77 53.65 -4.12 7.60
CA ALA A 77 52.84 -4.55 6.44
C ALA A 77 53.57 -4.26 5.11
N LEU A 78 54.90 -4.33 5.11
CA LEU A 78 55.71 -4.04 3.93
C LEU A 78 57.01 -4.88 3.92
N ALA A 79 56.89 -6.21 3.99
CA ALA A 79 58.07 -7.10 3.95
C ALA A 79 57.75 -8.57 3.57
N LEU A 80 56.82 -8.84 2.65
CA LEU A 80 56.61 -10.20 2.12
C LEU A 80 56.07 -10.18 0.68
N HIS A 81 56.68 -9.36 -0.17
CA HIS A 81 56.64 -9.49 -1.62
C HIS A 81 58.07 -9.33 -2.12
N LEU A 82 58.68 -10.47 -2.50
CA LEU A 82 59.94 -10.67 -3.25
C LEU A 82 60.91 -11.63 -2.55
N ALA A 83 60.72 -12.93 -2.80
CA ALA A 83 61.79 -13.93 -2.90
C ALA A 83 61.28 -15.03 -3.85
N ALA A 84 61.69 -14.94 -5.13
CA ALA A 84 62.60 -15.88 -5.80
C ALA A 84 61.83 -17.03 -6.51
N CYS A 85 61.58 -16.90 -7.81
CA CYS A 85 62.48 -17.27 -8.93
C CYS A 85 62.61 -18.79 -9.13
N SER A 86 61.87 -19.27 -10.14
CA SER A 86 62.35 -19.99 -11.32
C SER A 86 63.44 -21.07 -11.16
N LEU A 87 63.11 -22.32 -11.47
CA LEU A 87 63.94 -23.21 -12.31
C LEU A 87 63.16 -24.42 -12.84
N LEU A 88 63.57 -24.84 -14.03
CA LEU A 88 62.88 -25.58 -15.08
C LEU A 88 63.33 -27.05 -15.17
N ILE A 89 62.43 -27.90 -15.70
CA ILE A 89 62.64 -29.08 -16.57
C ILE A 89 63.37 -30.32 -16.00
N LEU A 90 62.70 -31.50 -16.08
CA LEU A 90 63.15 -32.71 -16.81
C LEU A 90 62.17 -33.89 -16.64
N PHE A 91 61.90 -34.58 -17.76
CA PHE A 91 61.29 -35.90 -18.00
C PHE A 91 59.84 -36.03 -18.56
N PRO A 92 59.64 -36.90 -19.59
CA PRO A 92 58.42 -37.00 -20.39
C PRO A 92 57.39 -37.99 -19.82
N ALA A 93 56.16 -37.89 -20.32
CA ALA A 93 54.99 -38.70 -19.96
C ALA A 93 55.14 -40.21 -20.27
N PRO A 94 54.31 -41.04 -19.63
CA PRO A 94 53.41 -41.88 -20.43
C PRO A 94 51.95 -41.78 -20.00
N ALA A 95 51.09 -42.23 -20.91
CA ALA A 95 49.66 -42.00 -20.96
C ALA A 95 48.80 -42.79 -19.95
N ALA A 96 47.57 -42.26 -19.79
CA ALA A 96 46.32 -42.90 -19.36
C ALA A 96 46.03 -43.00 -17.85
N ARG A 97 45.12 -42.12 -17.38
CA ARG A 97 43.75 -42.50 -17.00
C ARG A 97 42.91 -41.26 -16.69
N ALA A 98 41.71 -41.22 -17.27
CA ALA A 98 40.70 -40.23 -16.95
C ALA A 98 40.25 -40.41 -15.49
N CYS A 99 40.60 -39.45 -14.63
CA CYS A 99 39.92 -39.23 -13.35
C CYS A 99 39.29 -37.84 -13.43
N ALA A 100 37.97 -37.80 -13.40
CA ALA A 100 37.19 -36.58 -13.28
C ALA A 100 37.62 -35.81 -12.02
N GLN A 101 37.88 -34.51 -12.16
CA GLN A 101 38.02 -33.62 -11.01
C GLN A 101 36.67 -33.54 -10.26
N PRO A 102 36.67 -33.54 -8.91
CA PRO A 102 35.46 -33.20 -8.18
C PRO A 102 35.07 -31.75 -8.51
N PRO A 103 33.77 -31.42 -8.54
CA PRO A 103 33.32 -30.07 -8.85
C PRO A 103 33.89 -29.05 -7.85
N PRO A 104 34.14 -27.80 -8.27
CA PRO A 104 34.58 -26.76 -7.35
C PRO A 104 33.54 -26.54 -6.26
N PRO A 105 33.96 -26.13 -5.04
CA PRO A 105 33.03 -25.87 -3.94
C PRO A 105 32.04 -24.75 -4.32
N PRO A 106 30.82 -24.75 -3.74
CA PRO A 106 29.69 -23.91 -4.16
C PRO A 106 29.94 -22.40 -4.15
N ALA A 107 31.01 -21.92 -3.52
CA ALA A 107 31.36 -20.50 -3.45
C ALA A 107 31.66 -19.84 -4.81
N ALA A 108 32.12 -20.60 -5.82
CA ALA A 108 32.46 -20.03 -7.13
C ALA A 108 31.24 -19.79 -8.04
N VAL A 109 30.14 -20.51 -7.80
CA VAL A 109 28.88 -20.32 -8.54
C VAL A 109 28.09 -19.17 -7.92
N GLU A 110 28.07 -19.07 -6.58
CA GLU A 110 27.42 -17.98 -5.86
C GLU A 110 28.07 -16.61 -6.15
N ALA A 111 29.40 -16.54 -6.26
CA ALA A 111 30.10 -15.30 -6.59
C ALA A 111 29.81 -14.83 -8.03
N ASN A 112 29.70 -15.76 -8.97
CA ASN A 112 29.48 -15.46 -10.39
C ASN A 112 28.02 -15.02 -10.66
N GLU A 113 27.04 -15.58 -9.92
CA GLU A 113 25.65 -15.13 -9.96
C GLU A 113 25.45 -13.77 -9.25
N GLN A 114 26.22 -13.49 -8.18
CA GLN A 114 26.23 -12.19 -7.52
C GLN A 114 26.87 -11.09 -8.39
N GLU A 115 28.04 -11.35 -8.98
CA GLU A 115 28.70 -10.40 -9.88
C GLU A 115 27.84 -10.13 -11.13
N GLN A 116 27.22 -11.15 -11.73
CA GLN A 116 26.31 -10.96 -12.86
C GLN A 116 25.02 -10.21 -12.49
N GLY A 117 24.42 -10.49 -11.32
CA GLY A 117 23.22 -9.80 -10.86
C GLY A 117 23.48 -8.33 -10.48
N ASP A 118 24.66 -8.02 -9.94
CA ASP A 118 25.07 -6.67 -9.60
C ASP A 118 25.49 -5.88 -10.86
N GLU A 119 26.14 -6.50 -11.85
CA GLU A 119 26.45 -5.87 -13.14
C GLU A 119 25.20 -5.58 -13.99
N GLU A 120 24.27 -6.53 -14.08
CA GLU A 120 22.99 -6.32 -14.78
C GLU A 120 22.17 -5.22 -14.10
N TRP A 121 22.21 -5.17 -12.77
CA TRP A 121 21.60 -4.13 -11.98
C TRP A 121 22.22 -2.74 -12.22
N GLU A 122 23.55 -2.64 -12.23
CA GLU A 122 24.26 -1.40 -12.52
C GLU A 122 23.97 -0.92 -13.94
N ALA A 123 24.00 -1.82 -14.93
CA ALA A 123 23.69 -1.52 -16.32
C ALA A 123 22.25 -0.98 -16.48
N ALA A 124 21.25 -1.64 -15.87
CA ALA A 124 19.87 -1.19 -15.88
C ALA A 124 19.70 0.18 -15.21
N LEU A 125 20.41 0.43 -14.10
CA LEU A 125 20.38 1.70 -13.41
C LEU A 125 21.03 2.82 -14.24
N GLN A 126 22.14 2.54 -14.93
CA GLN A 126 22.81 3.52 -15.81
C GLN A 126 21.97 3.85 -17.05
N GLN A 127 21.35 2.84 -17.68
CA GLN A 127 20.41 3.03 -18.78
C GLN A 127 19.20 3.87 -18.36
N TRP A 128 18.71 3.70 -17.13
CA TRP A 128 17.61 4.51 -16.63
C TRP A 128 18.04 5.96 -16.36
N LYS A 129 19.23 6.18 -15.79
CA LYS A 129 19.80 7.51 -15.51
C LYS A 129 20.00 8.36 -16.78
N SER A 130 20.19 7.74 -17.95
CA SER A 130 20.35 8.49 -19.21
C SER A 130 19.05 9.14 -19.71
N LYS A 131 17.88 8.84 -19.12
CA LYS A 131 16.58 9.48 -19.44
C LYS A 131 16.32 10.79 -18.64
N ALA A 132 17.37 11.45 -18.12
CA ALA A 132 17.22 12.66 -17.28
C ALA A 132 16.86 13.92 -18.08
N TYR A 133 15.97 14.76 -17.53
CA TYR A 133 15.58 16.03 -18.14
C TYR A 133 16.60 17.17 -17.90
N ALA A 134 16.82 18.00 -18.92
CA ALA A 134 17.78 19.11 -18.87
C ALA A 134 17.34 20.32 -18.02
N LEU A 135 16.03 20.47 -17.73
CA LEU A 135 15.46 21.63 -17.02
C LEU A 135 15.07 21.26 -15.58
N SER A 136 14.92 22.27 -14.70
CA SER A 136 14.35 22.03 -13.38
C SER A 136 12.88 21.63 -13.50
N VAL A 137 12.58 20.37 -13.20
CA VAL A 137 11.23 19.82 -13.25
C VAL A 137 10.79 19.46 -11.84
N PRO A 138 9.71 20.08 -11.31
CA PRO A 138 9.14 19.65 -10.05
C PRO A 138 8.30 18.38 -10.24
N LEU A 139 8.27 17.54 -9.22
CA LEU A 139 7.34 16.41 -9.12
C LEU A 139 6.80 16.39 -7.69
N ARG A 140 5.48 16.56 -7.55
CA ARG A 140 4.79 16.54 -6.27
C ARG A 140 3.97 15.27 -6.12
N VAL A 141 4.34 14.47 -5.13
CA VAL A 141 3.68 13.19 -4.82
C VAL A 141 3.02 13.31 -3.45
N VAL A 142 1.74 12.98 -3.33
CA VAL A 142 1.05 12.93 -2.02
C VAL A 142 0.66 11.49 -1.72
N ALA A 143 1.38 10.87 -0.80
CA ALA A 143 1.29 9.43 -0.54
C ALA A 143 0.71 9.10 0.83
N LEU A 144 0.34 7.83 1.01
CA LEU A 144 0.06 7.28 2.32
C LEU A 144 1.34 7.24 3.16
N ARG A 145 1.27 7.62 4.43
CA ARG A 145 2.41 7.62 5.33
C ARG A 145 3.00 6.22 5.49
N GLY A 146 4.31 6.11 5.26
CA GLY A 146 5.03 4.83 5.37
C GLY A 146 4.71 3.85 4.24
N SER A 147 4.10 4.31 3.14
CA SER A 147 3.72 3.43 2.05
C SER A 147 4.86 3.02 1.13
N PHE A 148 5.93 3.82 1.07
CA PHE A 148 7.17 3.46 0.39
C PHE A 148 8.40 3.80 1.25
N PRO A 149 9.54 3.12 1.04
CA PRO A 149 10.77 3.33 1.81
C PRO A 149 11.29 4.78 1.71
N PRO A 150 11.71 5.42 2.81
CA PRO A 150 12.29 6.77 2.75
C PRO A 150 13.53 6.88 1.85
N ALA A 151 14.31 5.79 1.73
CA ALA A 151 15.48 5.73 0.85
C ALA A 151 15.14 6.01 -0.62
N TRP A 152 13.94 5.63 -1.07
CA TRP A 152 13.48 5.86 -2.44
C TRP A 152 13.44 7.35 -2.82
N ILE A 153 13.19 8.24 -1.85
CA ILE A 153 13.19 9.69 -2.09
C ILE A 153 14.58 10.14 -2.53
N LYS A 154 15.60 9.72 -1.78
CA LYS A 154 17.00 10.07 -2.06
C LYS A 154 17.45 9.43 -3.37
N ASP A 155 17.18 8.14 -3.54
CA ASP A 155 17.60 7.37 -4.71
C ASP A 155 16.98 7.92 -6.00
N PHE A 156 15.70 8.31 -5.97
CA PHE A 156 15.04 8.95 -7.11
C PHE A 156 15.66 10.31 -7.44
N VAL A 157 15.95 11.13 -6.42
CA VAL A 157 16.63 12.42 -6.61
C VAL A 157 18.03 12.26 -7.19
N GLU A 158 18.80 11.30 -6.70
CA GLU A 158 20.14 11.02 -7.22
C GLU A 158 20.11 10.54 -8.67
N ALA A 159 19.16 9.67 -8.98
CA ALA A 159 19.09 9.05 -10.29
C ALA A 159 18.49 10.00 -11.37
N GLN A 160 17.71 11.01 -10.98
CA GLN A 160 17.21 12.07 -11.86
C GLN A 160 18.13 13.31 -11.92
N GLY A 161 19.08 13.42 -11.00
CA GLY A 161 20.07 14.49 -10.94
C GLY A 161 19.61 15.77 -10.23
N LYS A 162 20.56 16.69 -10.02
CA LYS A 162 20.42 17.87 -9.14
C LYS A 162 19.33 18.87 -9.53
N ARG A 163 18.77 18.78 -10.74
CA ARG A 163 17.75 19.72 -11.24
C ARG A 163 16.32 19.33 -10.86
N LEU A 164 16.09 18.09 -10.42
CA LEU A 164 14.81 17.62 -9.92
C LEU A 164 14.40 18.37 -8.65
N LYS A 165 13.16 18.85 -8.62
CA LYS A 165 12.50 19.35 -7.40
C LYS A 165 11.43 18.36 -6.93
N PHE A 166 11.85 17.31 -6.24
CA PHE A 166 10.94 16.30 -5.73
C PHE A 166 10.30 16.72 -4.41
N SER A 167 8.97 16.69 -4.32
CA SER A 167 8.19 17.13 -3.15
C SER A 167 7.22 16.04 -2.70
N PRO A 168 7.68 15.03 -1.95
CA PRO A 168 6.82 14.02 -1.36
C PRO A 168 6.12 14.56 -0.10
N GLU A 169 4.82 14.37 -0.01
CA GLU A 169 4.00 14.65 1.17
C GLU A 169 3.26 13.41 1.62
N PHE A 170 2.95 13.32 2.92
CA PHE A 170 2.34 12.12 3.49
C PHE A 170 1.06 12.41 4.26
N ARG A 171 0.02 11.63 4.00
CA ARG A 171 -1.24 11.65 4.75
C ARG A 171 -1.36 10.41 5.65
N PRO A 172 -2.06 10.50 6.78
CA PRO A 172 -2.11 9.41 7.75
C PRO A 172 -2.92 8.19 7.29
N SER A 173 -3.88 8.37 6.37
CA SER A 173 -4.73 7.28 5.85
C SER A 173 -5.18 7.54 4.41
N ILE A 174 -5.58 6.48 3.71
CA ILE A 174 -6.20 6.56 2.39
C ILE A 174 -7.55 7.29 2.47
N ASP A 175 -8.35 7.07 3.53
CA ASP A 175 -9.59 7.82 3.75
C ASP A 175 -9.35 9.34 3.78
N ALA A 176 -8.26 9.80 4.40
CA ALA A 176 -7.92 11.21 4.48
C ALA A 176 -7.57 11.78 3.09
N LEU A 177 -6.78 11.05 2.29
CA LEU A 177 -6.45 11.40 0.91
C LEU A 177 -7.72 11.49 0.04
N PHE A 178 -8.52 10.44 0.07
CA PHE A 178 -9.74 10.37 -0.72
C PHE A 178 -10.74 11.47 -0.33
N SER A 179 -10.90 11.72 0.97
CA SER A 179 -11.75 12.80 1.48
C SER A 179 -11.26 14.18 1.03
N GLU A 180 -9.93 14.38 0.98
CA GLU A 180 -9.31 15.62 0.50
C GLU A 180 -9.59 15.84 -1.00
N LEU A 181 -9.47 14.79 -1.83
CA LEU A 181 -9.82 14.84 -3.24
C LEU A 181 -11.32 15.16 -3.43
N SER A 182 -12.19 14.42 -2.77
CA SER A 182 -13.65 14.58 -2.86
C SER A 182 -14.10 15.98 -2.45
N LYS A 183 -13.56 16.53 -1.36
CA LYS A 183 -13.88 17.90 -0.92
C LYS A 183 -13.49 18.95 -1.95
N CYS A 184 -12.41 18.78 -2.70
CA CYS A 184 -12.04 19.70 -3.78
C CYS A 184 -13.08 19.65 -4.91
N VAL A 185 -13.56 18.44 -5.22
CA VAL A 185 -14.59 18.19 -6.22
C VAL A 185 -15.93 18.80 -5.85
N ASP A 186 -16.41 18.52 -4.64
CA ASP A 186 -17.70 19.01 -4.14
C ASP A 186 -17.74 20.54 -4.06
N LYS A 187 -16.60 21.17 -3.73
CA LYS A 187 -16.48 22.63 -3.64
C LYS A 187 -16.18 23.30 -4.99
N GLY A 188 -15.84 22.54 -6.03
CA GLY A 188 -15.38 23.09 -7.30
C GLY A 188 -14.08 23.92 -7.18
N GLN A 189 -13.28 23.72 -6.14
CA GLN A 189 -12.11 24.53 -5.83
C GLN A 189 -10.91 23.65 -5.45
N VAL A 190 -9.73 24.01 -5.99
CA VAL A 190 -8.47 23.34 -5.69
C VAL A 190 -7.55 24.31 -4.96
N GLN A 191 -7.03 23.87 -3.81
CA GLN A 191 -5.98 24.60 -3.09
C GLN A 191 -4.61 24.13 -3.57
N PRO A 192 -3.61 25.00 -3.72
CA PRO A 192 -2.29 24.60 -4.24
C PRO A 192 -1.58 23.50 -3.43
N LYS A 193 -1.89 23.35 -2.14
CA LYS A 193 -1.34 22.31 -1.26
C LYS A 193 -2.23 21.06 -1.14
N SER A 194 -3.40 21.03 -1.78
CA SER A 194 -4.27 19.87 -1.68
C SER A 194 -3.70 18.68 -2.47
N ALA A 195 -4.11 17.46 -2.11
CA ALA A 195 -3.81 16.25 -2.87
C ALA A 195 -4.31 16.37 -4.33
N MET A 196 -5.41 17.08 -4.56
CA MET A 196 -5.95 17.32 -5.91
C MET A 196 -5.00 18.14 -6.79
N ALA A 197 -4.13 18.98 -6.21
CA ALA A 197 -3.13 19.75 -6.95
C ALA A 197 -1.79 19.00 -7.16
N ALA A 198 -1.67 17.75 -6.71
CA ALA A 198 -0.47 16.95 -6.86
C ALA A 198 -0.33 16.39 -8.28
N ASP A 199 0.88 15.96 -8.64
CA ASP A 199 1.10 15.18 -9.87
C ASP A 199 0.64 13.74 -9.71
N VAL A 200 0.90 13.18 -8.53
CA VAL A 200 0.62 11.78 -8.21
C VAL A 200 0.07 11.70 -6.79
N VAL A 201 -0.94 10.87 -6.59
CA VAL A 201 -1.50 10.55 -5.27
C VAL A 201 -1.53 9.05 -5.03
N SER A 202 -1.44 8.63 -3.77
CA SER A 202 -1.81 7.27 -3.40
C SER A 202 -3.32 7.11 -3.28
N ILE A 203 -3.84 6.01 -3.81
CA ILE A 203 -5.21 5.55 -3.60
C ILE A 203 -5.21 4.04 -3.32
N GLY A 204 -6.13 3.56 -2.49
CA GLY A 204 -6.34 2.11 -2.33
C GLY A 204 -7.13 1.57 -3.51
N ASP A 205 -6.84 0.34 -3.94
CA ASP A 205 -7.47 -0.32 -5.09
C ASP A 205 -9.00 -0.38 -4.98
N SER A 206 -9.52 -0.69 -3.80
CA SER A 206 -10.96 -0.71 -3.53
C SER A 206 -11.66 0.65 -3.72
N TRP A 207 -10.91 1.75 -3.69
CA TRP A 207 -11.45 3.10 -3.92
C TRP A 207 -11.31 3.55 -5.38
N LEU A 208 -10.57 2.82 -6.22
CA LEU A 208 -10.27 3.22 -7.60
C LEU A 208 -11.54 3.43 -8.42
N GLY A 209 -12.44 2.44 -8.45
CA GLY A 209 -13.67 2.54 -9.22
C GLY A 209 -14.53 3.73 -8.80
N TYR A 210 -14.61 4.00 -7.50
CA TYR A 210 -15.34 5.16 -6.98
C TYR A 210 -14.66 6.49 -7.29
N ALA A 211 -13.33 6.54 -7.23
CA ALA A 211 -12.56 7.72 -7.64
C ALA A 211 -12.79 8.05 -9.11
N ILE A 212 -12.88 7.05 -9.98
CA ILE A 212 -13.20 7.21 -11.40
C ILE A 212 -14.62 7.77 -11.56
N ARG A 213 -15.64 7.14 -10.97
CA ARG A 213 -17.05 7.61 -11.04
C ARG A 213 -17.23 9.05 -10.57
N LYS A 214 -16.46 9.47 -9.57
CA LYS A 214 -16.51 10.84 -9.01
C LYS A 214 -15.59 11.82 -9.75
N GLY A 215 -14.87 11.36 -10.77
CA GLY A 215 -13.90 12.15 -11.52
C GLY A 215 -12.79 12.72 -10.65
N LEU A 216 -12.35 11.98 -9.62
CA LEU A 216 -11.28 12.39 -8.71
C LEU A 216 -9.88 12.16 -9.33
N VAL A 217 -9.79 11.18 -10.21
CA VAL A 217 -8.57 10.75 -10.89
C VAL A 217 -8.79 10.77 -12.41
N GLU A 218 -7.72 10.78 -13.17
CA GLU A 218 -7.73 10.75 -14.63
C GLU A 218 -6.94 9.54 -15.16
N PRO A 219 -7.26 9.02 -16.36
CA PRO A 219 -6.59 7.85 -16.91
C PRO A 219 -5.13 8.17 -17.25
N ILE A 220 -4.27 7.18 -17.07
CA ILE A 220 -2.84 7.28 -17.38
C ILE A 220 -2.68 7.10 -18.88
N SER A 221 -2.40 8.21 -19.59
CA SER A 221 -2.21 8.19 -21.05
C SER A 221 -0.99 7.37 -21.44
N ASN A 222 -1.09 6.64 -22.56
CA ASN A 222 -0.02 5.83 -23.17
C ASN A 222 0.61 4.82 -22.20
N ALA A 223 -0.14 4.33 -21.20
CA ALA A 223 0.36 3.37 -20.21
C ALA A 223 0.94 2.10 -20.86
N GLU A 224 0.31 1.59 -21.91
CA GLU A 224 0.72 0.38 -22.65
C GLU A 224 2.09 0.52 -23.33
N GLU A 225 2.52 1.75 -23.60
CA GLU A 225 3.82 2.06 -24.18
C GLU A 225 4.93 2.14 -23.12
N GLN A 226 4.58 2.20 -21.82
CA GLN A 226 5.52 2.39 -20.74
C GLN A 226 6.13 1.07 -20.25
N ASP A 227 7.41 1.13 -19.87
CA ASP A 227 8.16 -0.02 -19.37
C ASP A 227 7.54 -0.58 -18.07
N TRP A 228 7.13 0.31 -17.15
CA TRP A 228 6.46 -0.11 -15.91
C TRP A 228 5.22 -0.96 -16.16
N TYR A 229 4.37 -0.64 -17.15
CA TYR A 229 3.14 -1.38 -17.41
C TYR A 229 3.42 -2.74 -18.05
N ARG A 230 4.38 -2.78 -18.99
CA ARG A 230 4.82 -4.02 -19.65
C ARG A 230 5.43 -5.01 -18.65
N SER A 231 6.07 -4.52 -17.59
CA SER A 231 6.66 -5.34 -16.52
C SER A 231 5.63 -5.97 -15.57
N LEU A 232 4.39 -5.48 -15.56
CA LEU A 232 3.33 -6.01 -14.70
C LEU A 232 2.75 -7.30 -15.30
N SER A 233 2.27 -8.16 -14.41
CA SER A 233 1.59 -9.39 -14.79
C SER A 233 0.19 -9.13 -15.34
N ASP A 234 -0.39 -10.10 -16.04
CA ASP A 234 -1.69 -9.91 -16.70
C ASP A 234 -2.83 -9.70 -15.68
N ARG A 235 -2.72 -10.32 -14.50
CA ARG A 235 -3.65 -10.07 -13.39
C ARG A 235 -3.66 -8.61 -12.95
N TRP A 236 -2.51 -7.94 -12.94
CA TRP A 236 -2.46 -6.49 -12.70
C TRP A 236 -3.07 -5.70 -13.85
N LYS A 237 -2.75 -6.03 -15.10
CA LYS A 237 -3.29 -5.32 -16.27
C LYS A 237 -4.82 -5.35 -16.26
N VAL A 238 -5.42 -6.51 -16.07
CA VAL A 238 -6.88 -6.68 -15.92
C VAL A 238 -7.42 -5.88 -14.73
N HIS A 239 -6.72 -5.89 -13.59
CA HIS A 239 -7.16 -5.17 -12.41
C HIS A 239 -7.06 -3.63 -12.55
N LEU A 240 -6.17 -3.10 -13.39
CA LEU A 240 -5.97 -1.65 -13.53
C LEU A 240 -6.79 -1.05 -14.68
N CYS A 241 -7.21 -1.86 -15.65
CA CYS A 241 -8.06 -1.43 -16.75
C CYS A 241 -9.52 -1.28 -16.29
N ARG A 242 -10.07 -0.08 -16.47
CA ARG A 242 -11.43 0.28 -16.07
C ARG A 242 -12.10 1.17 -17.11
N ASN A 243 -13.42 1.07 -17.21
CA ASN A 243 -14.23 2.01 -17.97
C ASN A 243 -14.45 3.33 -17.19
N GLN A 244 -15.15 4.30 -17.78
CA GLN A 244 -15.43 5.60 -17.14
C GLN A 244 -16.39 5.51 -15.94
N ASN A 245 -17.08 4.38 -15.75
CA ASN A 245 -17.90 4.09 -14.57
C ASN A 245 -17.08 3.40 -13.46
N GLY A 246 -15.77 3.24 -13.66
CA GLY A 246 -14.89 2.59 -12.69
C GLY A 246 -15.10 1.09 -12.56
N GLU A 247 -15.75 0.46 -13.54
CA GLU A 247 -15.97 -0.98 -13.62
C GLU A 247 -14.82 -1.64 -14.38
N ALA A 248 -14.56 -2.92 -14.09
CA ALA A 248 -13.56 -3.70 -14.82
C ALA A 248 -13.90 -3.78 -16.31
N ASP A 249 -12.95 -3.42 -17.17
CA ASP A 249 -13.10 -3.45 -18.61
C ASP A 249 -11.73 -3.68 -19.25
N SER A 250 -11.57 -4.79 -19.97
CA SER A 250 -10.31 -5.13 -20.65
C SER A 250 -9.94 -4.16 -21.77
N ASN A 251 -10.94 -3.48 -22.35
CA ASN A 251 -10.75 -2.43 -23.35
C ASN A 251 -10.76 -1.03 -22.73
N GLY A 252 -10.86 -0.96 -21.39
CA GLY A 252 -10.85 0.28 -20.63
C GLY A 252 -9.46 0.93 -20.60
N SER A 253 -9.42 2.15 -20.06
CA SER A 253 -8.15 2.85 -19.83
C SER A 253 -7.46 2.33 -18.56
N VAL A 254 -6.15 2.55 -18.44
CA VAL A 254 -5.38 2.25 -17.22
C VAL A 254 -5.50 3.44 -16.25
N TRP A 255 -5.94 3.20 -15.02
CA TRP A 255 -6.22 4.29 -14.06
C TRP A 255 -5.29 4.35 -12.85
N GLY A 256 -4.40 3.38 -12.71
CA GLY A 256 -3.47 3.36 -11.59
C GLY A 256 -2.21 2.56 -11.88
N VAL A 257 -1.20 2.76 -11.03
CA VAL A 257 0.04 1.98 -11.02
C VAL A 257 0.23 1.35 -9.64
N PRO A 258 0.20 0.03 -9.49
CA PRO A 258 0.42 -0.60 -8.21
C PRO A 258 1.86 -0.33 -7.78
N TYR A 259 2.07 -0.02 -6.49
CA TYR A 259 3.42 0.15 -5.94
C TYR A 259 3.67 -0.69 -4.69
N ARG A 260 2.60 -1.18 -4.06
CA ARG A 260 2.65 -2.28 -3.10
C ARG A 260 1.30 -2.96 -3.00
N TRP A 261 1.33 -4.21 -2.57
CA TRP A 261 0.13 -5.00 -2.34
C TRP A 261 0.31 -5.94 -1.14
N GLY A 262 -0.76 -6.59 -0.74
CA GLY A 262 -0.71 -7.67 0.24
C GLY A 262 -2.09 -8.32 0.40
N THR A 263 -2.27 -9.03 1.52
CA THR A 263 -3.53 -9.73 1.82
C THR A 263 -4.08 -9.33 3.18
N VAL A 264 -5.33 -9.68 3.46
CA VAL A 264 -5.77 -9.86 4.84
C VAL A 264 -5.17 -11.15 5.41
N VAL A 265 -4.80 -11.12 6.68
CA VAL A 265 -4.15 -12.23 7.39
C VAL A 265 -4.78 -12.42 8.76
N ILE A 266 -4.60 -13.63 9.30
CA ILE A 266 -4.97 -13.98 10.66
C ILE A 266 -3.69 -14.12 11.49
N ALA A 267 -3.60 -13.42 12.61
CA ALA A 267 -2.53 -13.61 13.59
C ALA A 267 -3.08 -14.18 14.89
N TYR A 268 -2.37 -15.14 15.50
CA TYR A 268 -2.81 -15.74 16.75
C TYR A 268 -1.67 -15.95 17.75
N LYS A 269 -2.00 -15.96 19.04
CA LYS A 269 -1.05 -16.18 20.14
C LYS A 269 -0.80 -17.68 20.33
N LYS A 270 0.38 -18.14 19.94
CA LYS A 270 0.82 -19.56 20.06
C LYS A 270 0.74 -20.08 21.49
N SER A 271 1.11 -19.25 22.46
CA SER A 271 1.08 -19.64 23.88
C SER A 271 -0.35 -19.91 24.38
N LYS A 272 -1.34 -19.13 23.92
CA LYS A 272 -2.75 -19.34 24.28
C LYS A 272 -3.29 -20.62 23.65
N PHE A 273 -2.97 -20.85 22.37
CA PHE A 273 -3.37 -22.06 21.68
C PHE A 273 -2.78 -23.31 22.34
N LYS A 274 -1.49 -23.30 22.67
CA LYS A 274 -0.85 -24.40 23.40
C LYS A 274 -1.45 -24.61 24.80
N GLN A 275 -1.70 -23.53 25.55
CA GLN A 275 -2.27 -23.60 26.90
C GLN A 275 -3.67 -24.22 26.92
N HIS A 276 -4.48 -23.95 25.89
CA HIS A 276 -5.85 -24.43 25.77
C HIS A 276 -6.00 -25.67 24.87
N ASN A 277 -4.89 -26.32 24.49
CA ASN A 277 -4.86 -27.49 23.60
C ASN A 277 -5.60 -27.28 22.26
N LEU A 278 -5.53 -26.06 21.72
CA LEU A 278 -6.14 -25.70 20.45
C LEU A 278 -5.18 -26.00 19.30
N LYS A 279 -5.71 -26.57 18.22
CA LYS A 279 -4.96 -26.73 16.96
C LYS A 279 -4.56 -25.35 16.40
N PRO A 280 -3.39 -25.20 15.75
CA PRO A 280 -3.05 -23.98 15.01
C PRO A 280 -4.18 -23.52 14.06
N ILE A 281 -4.28 -22.21 13.82
CA ILE A 281 -5.15 -21.67 12.77
C ILE A 281 -4.53 -21.98 11.41
N GLN A 282 -5.35 -22.45 10.48
CA GLN A 282 -5.00 -22.74 9.09
C GLN A 282 -5.95 -22.09 8.09
N ASP A 283 -7.22 -21.90 8.44
CA ASP A 283 -8.24 -21.38 7.52
C ASP A 283 -9.33 -20.53 8.23
N TRP A 284 -10.24 -19.93 7.46
CA TRP A 284 -11.31 -19.08 7.99
C TRP A 284 -12.24 -19.81 8.96
N GLU A 285 -12.56 -21.07 8.70
CA GLU A 285 -13.45 -21.89 9.55
C GLU A 285 -12.96 -21.97 11.00
N ASP A 286 -11.65 -21.84 11.23
CA ASP A 286 -11.07 -21.89 12.57
C ASP A 286 -11.49 -20.73 13.46
N LEU A 287 -11.94 -19.62 12.88
CA LEU A 287 -12.46 -18.48 13.64
C LEU A 287 -13.83 -18.78 14.29
N TRP A 288 -14.53 -19.82 13.84
CA TRP A 288 -15.84 -20.22 14.38
C TRP A 288 -15.75 -21.23 15.54
N ARG A 289 -14.54 -21.62 15.93
CA ARG A 289 -14.32 -22.51 17.07
C ARG A 289 -14.91 -21.92 18.36
N PRO A 290 -15.70 -22.68 19.14
CA PRO A 290 -16.40 -22.14 20.32
C PRO A 290 -15.46 -21.60 21.39
N GLU A 291 -14.22 -22.09 21.46
CA GLU A 291 -13.20 -21.64 22.41
C GLU A 291 -12.69 -20.21 22.12
N LEU A 292 -12.96 -19.67 20.93
CA LEU A 292 -12.59 -18.32 20.54
C LEU A 292 -13.66 -17.27 20.87
N ALA A 293 -14.71 -17.64 21.62
CA ALA A 293 -15.82 -16.75 21.95
C ALA A 293 -15.34 -15.49 22.67
N GLY A 294 -15.55 -14.32 22.06
CA GLY A 294 -15.03 -13.04 22.53
C GLY A 294 -13.49 -12.97 22.63
N LYS A 295 -12.75 -13.74 21.83
CA LYS A 295 -11.28 -13.78 21.78
C LYS A 295 -10.70 -13.35 20.45
N ILE A 296 -11.50 -12.78 19.56
CA ILE A 296 -11.08 -12.29 18.25
C ILE A 296 -11.20 -10.76 18.18
N SER A 297 -10.21 -10.09 17.62
CA SER A 297 -10.35 -8.72 17.10
C SER A 297 -10.30 -8.72 15.58
N MET A 298 -11.07 -7.89 14.93
CA MET A 298 -11.11 -7.81 13.47
C MET A 298 -11.16 -6.36 12.99
N ILE A 299 -10.60 -6.10 11.82
CA ILE A 299 -10.76 -4.81 11.14
C ILE A 299 -12.24 -4.50 10.91
N ASP A 300 -12.63 -3.23 11.09
CA ASP A 300 -14.01 -2.77 10.88
C ASP A 300 -14.18 -2.36 9.40
N SER A 301 -14.24 -3.37 8.55
CA SER A 301 -14.52 -3.23 7.11
C SER A 301 -15.60 -4.23 6.71
N PRO A 302 -16.81 -3.79 6.32
CA PRO A 302 -17.89 -4.72 5.99
C PRO A 302 -17.54 -5.71 4.88
N ARG A 303 -16.76 -5.28 3.86
CA ARG A 303 -16.27 -6.17 2.79
C ARG A 303 -15.36 -7.28 3.31
N GLU A 304 -14.52 -6.97 4.29
CA GLU A 304 -13.58 -7.93 4.86
C GLU A 304 -14.29 -8.88 5.84
N VAL A 305 -15.23 -8.34 6.63
CA VAL A 305 -16.00 -9.11 7.60
C VAL A 305 -16.96 -10.07 6.91
N ILE A 306 -17.78 -9.58 5.98
CA ILE A 306 -18.72 -10.43 5.23
C ILE A 306 -17.94 -11.37 4.30
N GLY A 307 -16.85 -10.90 3.69
CA GLY A 307 -16.01 -11.75 2.86
C GLY A 307 -15.35 -12.91 3.63
N ALA A 308 -14.95 -12.73 4.88
CA ALA A 308 -14.49 -13.82 5.73
C ALA A 308 -15.60 -14.85 6.00
N VAL A 309 -16.85 -14.41 6.17
CA VAL A 309 -18.03 -15.28 6.28
C VAL A 309 -18.25 -16.05 4.98
N LEU A 310 -18.22 -15.36 3.82
CA LEU A 310 -18.38 -15.98 2.51
C LEU A 310 -17.30 -17.04 2.26
N LYS A 311 -16.04 -16.74 2.55
CA LYS A 311 -14.95 -17.72 2.42
C LYS A 311 -15.09 -18.91 3.37
N GLN A 312 -15.56 -18.68 4.60
CA GLN A 312 -15.87 -19.78 5.52
C GLN A 312 -16.96 -20.71 4.96
N LEU A 313 -17.92 -20.15 4.20
CA LEU A 313 -18.96 -20.90 3.51
C LEU A 313 -18.54 -21.43 2.13
N GLY A 314 -17.27 -21.24 1.73
CA GLY A 314 -16.74 -21.71 0.44
C GLY A 314 -17.02 -20.78 -0.75
N SER A 315 -17.60 -19.61 -0.53
CA SER A 315 -17.95 -18.62 -1.57
C SER A 315 -16.86 -17.54 -1.75
N SER A 316 -16.95 -16.80 -2.86
CA SER A 316 -16.02 -15.72 -3.21
C SER A 316 -16.21 -14.46 -2.34
N TYR A 317 -15.16 -13.63 -2.17
CA TYR A 317 -15.32 -12.27 -1.65
C TYR A 317 -16.21 -11.38 -2.55
N ASN A 318 -16.32 -11.75 -3.82
CA ASN A 318 -17.01 -10.99 -4.87
C ASN A 318 -18.36 -11.61 -5.26
N THR A 319 -18.96 -12.42 -4.38
CA THR A 319 -20.32 -12.95 -4.58
C THR A 319 -21.30 -11.82 -4.94
N ILE A 320 -22.00 -12.00 -6.06
CA ILE A 320 -22.91 -10.99 -6.64
C ILE A 320 -24.32 -11.19 -6.09
N ASP A 321 -24.71 -12.44 -5.85
CA ASP A 321 -26.01 -12.83 -5.33
C ASP A 321 -25.85 -13.89 -4.23
N MET A 322 -26.04 -13.48 -2.96
CA MET A 322 -25.89 -14.41 -1.83
C MET A 322 -26.99 -15.47 -1.76
N GLU A 323 -28.15 -15.24 -2.38
CA GLU A 323 -29.25 -16.20 -2.37
C GLU A 323 -28.96 -17.38 -3.29
N THR A 324 -28.33 -17.11 -4.44
CA THR A 324 -28.11 -18.11 -5.49
C THR A 324 -26.69 -18.68 -5.52
N GLU A 325 -25.67 -17.94 -5.06
CA GLU A 325 -24.25 -18.33 -5.17
C GLU A 325 -23.66 -18.88 -3.87
N VAL A 326 -24.42 -18.85 -2.77
CA VAL A 326 -23.99 -19.38 -1.47
C VAL A 326 -24.86 -20.57 -1.11
N ASP A 327 -24.22 -21.67 -0.71
CA ASP A 327 -24.93 -22.85 -0.22
C ASP A 327 -25.76 -22.50 1.03
N GLY A 328 -27.07 -22.69 0.94
CA GLY A 328 -28.03 -22.28 1.98
C GLY A 328 -28.46 -20.81 1.92
N GLY A 329 -28.05 -20.08 0.88
CA GLY A 329 -28.51 -18.74 0.56
C GLY A 329 -28.09 -17.67 1.57
N ARG A 330 -28.74 -16.51 1.50
CA ARG A 330 -28.41 -15.37 2.37
C ARG A 330 -28.67 -15.62 3.86
N GLU A 331 -29.57 -16.55 4.18
CA GLU A 331 -29.86 -16.93 5.58
C GLU A 331 -28.71 -17.76 6.20
N ALA A 332 -28.01 -18.58 5.41
CA ALA A 332 -26.79 -19.24 5.86
C ALA A 332 -25.67 -18.22 6.16
N VAL A 333 -25.53 -17.20 5.31
CA VAL A 333 -24.60 -16.08 5.53
C VAL A 333 -24.95 -15.33 6.82
N LEU A 334 -26.24 -15.02 7.05
CA LEU A 334 -26.70 -14.35 8.26
C LEU A 334 -26.40 -15.19 9.52
N SER A 335 -26.67 -16.49 9.47
CA SER A 335 -26.39 -17.41 10.58
C SER A 335 -24.90 -17.46 10.90
N SER A 336 -24.06 -17.67 9.89
CA SER A 336 -22.61 -17.72 10.07
C SER A 336 -22.05 -16.37 10.55
N PHE A 337 -22.53 -15.26 10.01
CA PHE A 337 -22.14 -13.93 10.46
C PHE A 337 -22.51 -13.68 11.93
N THR A 338 -23.71 -14.09 12.35
CA THR A 338 -24.15 -14.00 13.75
C THR A 338 -23.27 -14.83 14.68
N GLN A 339 -22.79 -15.99 14.22
CA GLN A 339 -21.83 -16.80 14.98
C GLN A 339 -20.48 -16.09 15.10
N LEU A 340 -19.95 -15.56 13.99
CA LEU A 340 -18.69 -14.81 13.98
C LEU A 340 -18.73 -13.64 14.95
N GLN A 341 -19.84 -12.91 15.03
CA GLN A 341 -19.98 -11.81 15.98
C GLN A 341 -19.87 -12.22 17.45
N LYS A 342 -20.26 -13.45 17.80
CA LYS A 342 -20.05 -13.98 19.17
C LYS A 342 -18.58 -14.27 19.44
N GLN A 343 -17.82 -14.59 18.39
CA GLN A 343 -16.38 -14.84 18.46
C GLN A 343 -15.58 -13.53 18.57
N VAL A 344 -16.04 -12.48 17.89
CA VAL A 344 -15.36 -11.19 17.83
C VAL A 344 -15.70 -10.30 19.04
N GLN A 345 -14.67 -9.94 19.80
CA GLN A 345 -14.76 -8.98 20.90
C GLN A 345 -14.87 -7.53 20.39
N LEU A 346 -14.16 -7.20 19.30
CA LEU A 346 -14.07 -5.85 18.78
C LEU A 346 -13.87 -5.86 17.25
N PHE A 347 -14.72 -5.10 16.56
CA PHE A 347 -14.47 -4.60 15.23
C PHE A 347 -13.94 -3.16 15.34
N ASP A 348 -12.70 -2.92 14.91
CA ASP A 348 -12.10 -1.57 14.92
C ASP A 348 -10.96 -1.48 13.90
N SER A 349 -10.90 -0.43 13.08
CA SER A 349 -9.85 -0.28 12.05
C SER A 349 -8.56 0.39 12.54
N MET A 350 -8.52 0.86 13.79
CA MET A 350 -7.39 1.59 14.40
C MET A 350 -6.80 0.91 15.63
N ASN A 351 -7.64 0.23 16.42
CA ASN A 351 -7.29 -0.29 17.75
C ASN A 351 -7.34 -1.82 17.84
N TYR A 352 -7.77 -2.54 16.80
CA TYR A 352 -7.81 -4.01 16.82
C TYR A 352 -6.44 -4.64 17.14
N LEU A 353 -5.35 -4.05 16.67
CA LEU A 353 -4.00 -4.53 17.02
C LEU A 353 -3.58 -4.21 18.46
N LYS A 354 -4.18 -3.20 19.09
CA LYS A 354 -3.89 -2.85 20.49
C LYS A 354 -4.44 -3.92 21.43
N SER A 355 -5.69 -4.33 21.26
CA SER A 355 -6.30 -5.42 22.05
C SER A 355 -5.52 -6.72 21.88
N PHE A 356 -5.08 -7.02 20.65
CA PHE A 356 -4.21 -8.17 20.39
C PHE A 356 -2.84 -8.02 21.07
N GLY A 357 -2.22 -6.84 21.00
CA GLY A 357 -0.94 -6.57 21.64
C GLY A 357 -0.97 -6.81 23.16
N VAL A 358 -1.95 -6.22 23.86
CA VAL A 358 -2.09 -6.36 25.32
C VAL A 358 -2.60 -7.76 25.74
N GLY A 359 -3.24 -8.50 24.83
CA GLY A 359 -3.67 -9.88 25.06
C GLY A 359 -5.11 -10.07 25.54
N ASP A 360 -5.96 -9.06 25.38
CA ASP A 360 -7.40 -9.15 25.62
C ASP A 360 -8.04 -10.21 24.69
N VAL A 361 -7.54 -10.25 23.44
CA VAL A 361 -7.89 -11.23 22.40
C VAL A 361 -6.71 -12.16 22.11
N TRP A 362 -7.01 -13.35 21.58
CA TRP A 362 -6.03 -14.38 21.22
C TRP A 362 -5.75 -14.42 19.74
N VAL A 363 -6.70 -13.93 18.94
CA VAL A 363 -6.65 -13.91 17.48
C VAL A 363 -6.97 -12.50 17.00
N THR A 364 -6.29 -12.06 15.95
CA THR A 364 -6.61 -10.83 15.25
C THR A 364 -6.64 -11.05 13.75
N VAL A 365 -7.59 -10.40 13.06
CA VAL A 365 -7.72 -10.43 11.60
C VAL A 365 -7.57 -9.01 11.07
N GLY A 366 -6.70 -8.82 10.08
CA GLY A 366 -6.50 -7.50 9.48
C GLY A 366 -5.51 -7.49 8.31
N TRP A 367 -5.25 -6.30 7.77
CA TRP A 367 -4.34 -6.15 6.65
C TRP A 367 -2.91 -6.52 7.05
N SER A 368 -2.25 -7.29 6.19
CA SER A 368 -0.84 -7.71 6.38
C SER A 368 0.12 -6.52 6.53
N SER A 369 -0.22 -5.35 5.96
CA SER A 369 0.51 -4.09 6.13
C SER A 369 0.62 -3.64 7.58
N ASP A 370 -0.39 -3.95 8.41
CA ASP A 370 -0.45 -3.58 9.81
C ASP A 370 -0.06 -4.75 10.72
N VAL A 371 -0.59 -5.96 10.43
CA VAL A 371 -0.45 -7.15 11.28
C VAL A 371 0.98 -7.67 11.32
N ILE A 372 1.66 -7.78 10.16
CA ILE A 372 3.00 -8.37 10.10
C ILE A 372 4.03 -7.52 10.86
N PRO A 373 4.10 -6.19 10.68
CA PRO A 373 5.01 -5.36 11.47
C PRO A 373 4.76 -5.42 12.97
N ALA A 374 3.50 -5.53 13.40
CA ALA A 374 3.15 -5.71 14.81
C ALA A 374 3.60 -7.09 15.33
N ALA A 375 3.29 -8.16 14.59
CA ALA A 375 3.61 -9.53 14.96
C ALA A 375 5.13 -9.78 15.08
N LYS A 376 5.94 -9.16 14.22
CA LYS A 376 7.43 -9.23 14.30
C LYS A 376 8.03 -8.70 15.60
N ARG A 377 7.29 -7.86 16.32
CA ARG A 377 7.71 -7.31 17.62
C ARG A 377 7.30 -8.21 18.79
N MET A 378 6.63 -9.33 18.51
CA MET A 378 6.11 -10.28 19.50
C MET A 378 6.76 -11.66 19.30
N SER A 379 7.10 -12.35 20.40
CA SER A 379 7.81 -13.64 20.35
C SER A 379 6.89 -14.87 20.27
N ASN A 380 5.60 -14.71 20.58
CA ASN A 380 4.64 -15.81 20.71
C ASN A 380 3.47 -15.71 19.71
N VAL A 381 3.71 -15.13 18.54
CA VAL A 381 2.70 -14.93 17.50
C VAL A 381 3.05 -15.74 16.25
N ALA A 382 2.02 -16.29 15.61
CA ALA A 382 2.07 -16.79 14.23
C ALA A 382 1.09 -16.00 13.35
N VAL A 383 1.43 -15.85 12.07
CA VAL A 383 0.61 -15.14 11.07
C VAL A 383 0.33 -16.06 9.89
N VAL A 384 -0.94 -16.19 9.50
CA VAL A 384 -1.39 -17.12 8.48
C VAL A 384 -2.25 -16.39 7.46
N VAL A 385 -1.99 -16.64 6.17
CA VAL A 385 -2.98 -16.45 5.10
C VAL A 385 -3.84 -17.71 5.05
N PRO A 386 -5.18 -17.60 5.16
CA PRO A 386 -6.09 -18.75 5.13
C PRO A 386 -5.93 -19.61 3.87
N LYS A 387 -5.98 -20.94 4.01
CA LYS A 387 -5.78 -21.91 2.92
C LYS A 387 -6.82 -21.82 1.80
N SER A 388 -8.04 -21.37 2.11
CA SER A 388 -9.11 -21.10 1.16
C SER A 388 -8.93 -19.76 0.40
N GLY A 389 -7.87 -19.01 0.71
CA GLY A 389 -7.58 -17.71 0.12
C GLY A 389 -8.16 -16.55 0.93
N SER A 390 -7.73 -15.33 0.59
CA SER A 390 -8.12 -14.10 1.28
C SER A 390 -8.31 -12.95 0.29
N SER A 391 -8.89 -11.85 0.75
CA SER A 391 -8.83 -10.59 0.02
C SER A 391 -7.38 -10.12 -0.18
N LEU A 392 -7.12 -9.63 -1.39
CA LEU A 392 -5.94 -8.87 -1.76
C LEU A 392 -6.27 -7.38 -1.68
N TRP A 393 -5.29 -6.59 -1.24
CA TRP A 393 -5.34 -5.13 -1.27
C TRP A 393 -4.12 -4.61 -2.00
N ALA A 394 -4.26 -3.45 -2.64
CA ALA A 394 -3.16 -2.75 -3.28
C ALA A 394 -3.23 -1.26 -3.02
N ASP A 395 -2.08 -0.65 -2.83
CA ASP A 395 -1.96 0.80 -2.96
C ASP A 395 -1.45 1.13 -4.36
N LEU A 396 -2.18 2.03 -5.00
CA LEU A 396 -1.97 2.47 -6.37
C LEU A 396 -1.50 3.93 -6.37
N TRP A 397 -0.59 4.25 -7.26
CA TRP A 397 -0.41 5.61 -7.72
C TRP A 397 -1.52 5.94 -8.71
N ALA A 398 -2.14 7.10 -8.55
CA ALA A 398 -3.11 7.65 -9.49
C ALA A 398 -2.77 9.11 -9.80
N ILE A 399 -3.22 9.59 -10.96
CA ILE A 399 -3.10 10.99 -11.35
C ILE A 399 -4.41 11.69 -10.93
N PRO A 400 -4.39 12.70 -10.05
CA PRO A 400 -5.59 13.46 -9.71
C PRO A 400 -6.13 14.18 -10.94
N CYS A 401 -7.47 14.23 -11.10
CA CYS A 401 -8.11 15.00 -12.17
C CYS A 401 -8.13 16.50 -11.83
N ALA A 402 -6.94 17.11 -11.74
CA ALA A 402 -6.76 18.53 -11.49
C ALA A 402 -7.18 19.37 -12.71
N THR A 403 -7.10 18.78 -13.90
CA THR A 403 -7.36 19.38 -15.21
C THR A 403 -8.78 19.94 -15.37
N ARG A 404 -9.74 19.42 -14.61
CA ARG A 404 -11.13 19.88 -14.60
C ARG A 404 -11.35 21.21 -13.85
N PHE A 405 -10.33 21.72 -13.15
CA PHE A 405 -10.42 22.95 -12.39
C PHE A 405 -9.64 24.09 -13.08
N GLN A 406 -10.14 25.31 -12.94
CA GLN A 406 -9.38 26.51 -13.33
C GLN A 406 -8.32 26.80 -12.28
N THR A 407 -7.15 26.17 -12.42
CA THR A 407 -5.98 26.41 -11.57
C THR A 407 -4.74 26.64 -12.44
N ASP A 408 -3.93 27.60 -12.05
CA ASP A 408 -2.61 27.84 -12.64
C ASP A 408 -1.54 26.97 -11.99
N LYS A 409 -1.81 26.28 -10.88
CA LYS A 409 -0.82 25.51 -10.12
C LYS A 409 -1.20 24.03 -10.01
N ILE A 410 -0.59 23.21 -10.87
CA ILE A 410 -0.71 21.73 -10.88
C ILE A 410 0.69 21.16 -10.75
N GLY A 411 0.91 20.18 -9.87
CA GLY A 411 2.20 19.49 -9.81
C GLY A 411 3.38 20.33 -9.32
N GLY A 412 3.10 21.42 -8.61
CA GLY A 412 4.10 22.44 -8.30
C GLY A 412 4.57 23.25 -9.52
N ARG A 413 3.88 23.15 -10.66
CA ARG A 413 4.14 23.85 -11.92
C ARG A 413 3.05 24.87 -12.19
N THR A 414 3.40 25.95 -12.89
CA THR A 414 2.42 26.92 -13.40
C THR A 414 1.66 26.40 -14.65
N ARG A 415 2.11 25.26 -15.22
CA ARG A 415 1.53 24.66 -16.44
C ARG A 415 1.65 23.14 -16.42
N GLY A 416 0.49 22.47 -16.35
CA GLY A 416 0.31 21.03 -16.56
C GLY A 416 1.00 20.12 -15.52
N PRO A 417 0.73 18.81 -15.59
CA PRO A 417 1.39 17.82 -14.76
C PRO A 417 2.89 17.73 -15.05
N SER A 418 3.63 17.15 -14.12
CA SER A 418 5.06 16.89 -14.26
C SER A 418 5.33 15.85 -15.35
N PRO A 419 6.29 16.10 -16.27
CA PRO A 419 6.72 15.08 -17.22
C PRO A 419 7.46 13.91 -16.54
N LEU A 420 7.72 13.98 -15.23
CA LEU A 420 8.38 12.93 -14.45
C LEU A 420 7.43 11.87 -13.89
N ILE A 421 6.12 11.97 -14.13
CA ILE A 421 5.12 11.03 -13.59
C ILE A 421 5.47 9.58 -13.97
N HIS A 422 5.67 9.31 -15.26
CA HIS A 422 6.02 7.96 -15.71
C HIS A 422 7.40 7.51 -15.23
N GLN A 423 8.37 8.44 -15.11
CA GLN A 423 9.68 8.10 -14.55
C GLN A 423 9.60 7.71 -13.08
N TRP A 424 8.70 8.33 -12.31
CA TRP A 424 8.42 7.92 -10.94
C TRP A 424 7.77 6.53 -10.89
N PHE A 425 6.85 6.23 -11.81
CA PHE A 425 6.23 4.92 -11.92
C PHE A 425 7.24 3.83 -12.29
N ASP A 426 8.05 4.06 -13.32
CA ASP A 426 9.17 3.19 -13.71
C ASP A 426 10.10 2.95 -12.55
N PHE A 427 10.53 4.02 -11.87
CA PHE A 427 11.40 3.92 -10.71
C PHE A 427 10.80 3.00 -9.64
N CYS A 428 9.54 3.19 -9.25
CA CYS A 428 8.88 2.39 -8.21
C CYS A 428 8.80 0.90 -8.56
N LEU A 429 8.72 0.56 -9.85
CA LEU A 429 8.57 -0.80 -10.35
C LEU A 429 9.89 -1.41 -10.86
N GLN A 430 11.05 -0.83 -10.52
CA GLN A 430 12.33 -1.51 -10.75
C GLN A 430 12.52 -2.69 -9.80
N SER A 431 13.13 -3.79 -10.26
CA SER A 431 13.49 -4.94 -9.42
C SER A 431 14.33 -4.54 -8.19
N ALA A 432 15.24 -3.57 -8.35
CA ALA A 432 16.03 -2.96 -7.29
C ALA A 432 15.18 -2.42 -6.13
N ARG A 433 14.03 -1.82 -6.45
CA ARG A 433 13.12 -1.23 -5.48
C ARG A 433 12.35 -2.30 -4.70
N SER A 434 12.34 -3.55 -5.16
CA SER A 434 11.70 -4.63 -4.43
C SER A 434 12.43 -5.04 -3.14
N LEU A 435 13.73 -4.68 -3.00
CA LEU A 435 14.59 -5.16 -1.92
C LEU A 435 14.05 -4.85 -0.50
N PRO A 436 13.55 -3.64 -0.19
CA PRO A 436 13.01 -3.35 1.15
C PRO A 436 11.78 -4.19 1.52
N PHE A 437 10.98 -4.63 0.54
CA PHE A 437 9.87 -5.57 0.76
C PHE A 437 10.41 -6.98 1.02
N ARG A 438 11.37 -7.44 0.22
CA ARG A 438 11.99 -8.79 0.40
C ARG A 438 12.78 -8.91 1.70
N GLN A 439 13.43 -7.82 2.13
CA GLN A 439 14.09 -7.69 3.44
C GLN A 439 13.10 -7.38 4.57
N GLU A 440 11.81 -7.30 4.25
CA GLU A 440 10.75 -7.22 5.24
C GLU A 440 10.82 -5.95 6.12
N ILE A 441 11.46 -4.90 5.60
CA ILE A 441 11.61 -3.56 6.18
C ILE A 441 10.34 -2.74 5.94
N THR A 442 9.77 -2.87 4.74
CA THR A 442 8.51 -2.24 4.34
C THR A 442 7.43 -3.30 4.28
N ALA A 443 6.24 -2.97 4.79
CA ALA A 443 5.11 -3.89 4.80
C ALA A 443 4.44 -3.98 3.42
N GLY A 444 3.94 -5.17 3.10
CA GLY A 444 3.43 -5.53 1.77
C GLY A 444 4.51 -6.17 0.90
N ALA A 445 4.18 -6.37 -0.37
CA ALA A 445 5.03 -6.96 -1.39
C ALA A 445 5.14 -6.06 -2.62
N SER A 446 6.21 -6.25 -3.40
CA SER A 446 6.38 -5.60 -4.69
C SER A 446 5.35 -6.14 -5.70
N PRO A 447 4.70 -5.28 -6.51
CA PRO A 447 3.77 -5.70 -7.55
C PRO A 447 4.38 -6.65 -8.59
N LEU A 448 5.70 -6.58 -8.81
CA LEU A 448 6.43 -7.48 -9.71
C LEU A 448 6.33 -8.96 -9.33
N PHE A 449 6.05 -9.24 -8.05
CA PHE A 449 6.04 -10.59 -7.48
C PHE A 449 4.63 -11.08 -7.13
N LEU A 450 3.60 -10.54 -7.80
CA LEU A 450 2.25 -11.08 -7.67
C LEU A 450 2.16 -12.49 -8.27
N GLU A 451 2.75 -12.71 -9.45
CA GLU A 451 2.72 -14.03 -10.12
C GLU A 451 4.12 -14.57 -10.39
N ASN A 452 5.16 -13.76 -10.18
CA ASN A 452 6.55 -14.18 -10.32
C ASN A 452 7.15 -14.49 -8.95
N PRO A 453 7.89 -15.61 -8.81
CA PRO A 453 8.60 -15.91 -7.58
C PRO A 453 9.64 -14.82 -7.29
N ALA A 454 9.62 -14.28 -6.07
CA ALA A 454 10.62 -13.30 -5.65
C ALA A 454 12.01 -13.97 -5.55
N PRO A 455 13.08 -13.37 -6.13
CA PRO A 455 14.44 -13.90 -6.00
C PRO A 455 14.87 -13.99 -4.54
N GLU A 456 15.58 -15.07 -4.18
CA GLU A 456 16.17 -15.24 -2.84
C GLU A 456 16.98 -14.00 -2.42
N VAL A 457 16.89 -13.66 -1.14
CA VAL A 457 17.77 -12.64 -0.55
C VAL A 457 18.70 -13.40 0.37
N LEU A 458 20.01 -13.29 0.12
CA LEU A 458 21.04 -13.72 1.07
C LEU A 458 20.81 -12.96 2.38
N GLN A 459 20.19 -13.61 3.35
CA GLN A 459 20.03 -13.04 4.68
C GLN A 459 21.36 -13.15 5.40
N ASP A 460 21.83 -12.04 5.95
CA ASP A 460 23.00 -12.01 6.82
C ASP A 460 22.75 -12.94 8.03
N ARG A 461 23.34 -14.14 7.98
CA ARG A 461 23.18 -15.22 8.98
C ARG A 461 23.55 -14.77 10.40
N ASN A 462 24.24 -13.64 10.54
CA ASN A 462 24.65 -13.07 11.81
C ASN A 462 23.57 -12.25 12.54
N LYS A 463 22.46 -11.87 11.89
CA LYS A 463 21.33 -11.20 12.57
C LYS A 463 20.31 -12.21 13.07
N LYS A 464 20.42 -12.61 14.34
CA LYS A 464 19.39 -13.35 15.10
C LYS A 464 18.10 -12.52 15.29
N LYS A 465 17.36 -12.23 14.22
CA LYS A 465 15.97 -11.77 14.35
C LYS A 465 15.09 -13.00 14.61
N PRO A 466 14.19 -12.99 15.61
CA PRO A 466 13.21 -14.06 15.73
C PRO A 466 12.39 -14.10 14.44
N LYS A 467 12.50 -15.23 13.71
CA LYS A 467 11.74 -15.44 12.47
C LYS A 467 10.27 -15.54 12.87
N LEU A 468 9.46 -14.60 12.41
CA LEU A 468 8.01 -14.67 12.57
C LEU A 468 7.54 -15.99 11.94
N GLU A 469 6.76 -16.77 12.70
CA GLU A 469 6.17 -18.00 12.18
C GLU A 469 5.03 -17.63 11.24
N SER A 470 5.20 -17.90 9.95
CA SER A 470 4.22 -17.54 8.95
C SER A 470 4.30 -18.45 7.72
N ASN A 471 3.17 -18.65 7.06
CA ASN A 471 3.12 -19.27 5.73
C ASN A 471 3.39 -18.28 4.58
N LEU A 472 3.48 -16.97 4.86
CA LEU A 472 3.90 -16.01 3.84
C LEU A 472 5.41 -16.12 3.58
N VAL A 473 5.78 -16.08 2.31
CA VAL A 473 7.17 -15.99 1.88
C VAL A 473 7.46 -14.54 1.52
N ARG A 474 8.14 -13.81 2.42
CA ARG A 474 8.49 -12.38 2.24
C ARG A 474 7.26 -11.49 1.96
N GLY A 475 6.16 -11.75 2.66
CA GLY A 475 4.91 -11.00 2.52
C GLY A 475 4.02 -11.45 1.36
N VAL A 476 4.41 -12.47 0.59
CA VAL A 476 3.62 -13.05 -0.50
C VAL A 476 3.01 -14.39 -0.04
N PRO A 477 1.71 -14.65 -0.28
CA PRO A 477 1.13 -15.97 -0.02
C PRO A 477 1.79 -17.06 -0.89
N PRO A 478 1.81 -18.32 -0.43
CA PRO A 478 2.15 -19.45 -1.29
C PRO A 478 1.29 -19.49 -2.56
N PRO A 479 1.83 -19.93 -3.72
CA PRO A 479 1.11 -19.91 -5.00
C PRO A 479 -0.28 -20.56 -4.94
N GLU A 480 -0.40 -21.72 -4.29
CA GLU A 480 -1.65 -22.48 -4.14
C GLU A 480 -2.72 -21.76 -3.30
N ILE A 481 -2.30 -20.84 -2.44
CA ILE A 481 -3.20 -19.96 -1.68
C ILE A 481 -3.49 -18.68 -2.48
N LEU A 482 -2.49 -18.15 -3.18
CA LEU A 482 -2.59 -16.91 -3.94
C LEU A 482 -3.56 -17.00 -5.11
N GLU A 483 -3.65 -18.17 -5.75
CA GLU A 483 -4.65 -18.49 -6.78
C GLU A 483 -6.10 -18.36 -6.26
N LYS A 484 -6.31 -18.59 -4.96
CA LYS A 484 -7.64 -18.49 -4.30
C LYS A 484 -7.87 -17.14 -3.64
N CYS A 485 -6.85 -16.29 -3.59
CA CYS A 485 -6.96 -14.92 -3.11
C CYS A 485 -7.55 -14.04 -4.21
N GLU A 486 -8.27 -12.99 -3.84
CA GLU A 486 -9.07 -12.19 -4.77
C GLU A 486 -8.90 -10.70 -4.49
N PHE A 487 -8.73 -9.88 -5.52
CA PHE A 487 -8.94 -8.44 -5.35
C PHE A 487 -10.42 -8.15 -5.13
N LEU A 488 -10.73 -7.15 -4.33
CA LEU A 488 -12.11 -6.76 -4.07
C LEU A 488 -12.66 -5.97 -5.26
N GLU A 489 -13.65 -6.54 -5.94
CA GLU A 489 -14.35 -5.88 -7.02
C GLU A 489 -15.44 -4.94 -6.49
N PRO A 490 -15.84 -3.89 -7.24
CA PRO A 490 -17.00 -3.07 -6.90
C PRO A 490 -18.25 -3.94 -6.70
N LEU A 491 -19.06 -3.66 -5.69
CA LEU A 491 -20.29 -4.41 -5.47
C LEU A 491 -21.34 -4.06 -6.54
N SER A 492 -22.04 -5.08 -7.05
CA SER A 492 -23.24 -4.90 -7.85
C SER A 492 -24.39 -4.35 -7.00
N ASP A 493 -25.43 -3.78 -7.61
CA ASP A 493 -26.61 -3.31 -6.89
C ASP A 493 -27.28 -4.43 -6.07
N LYS A 494 -27.25 -5.66 -6.59
CA LYS A 494 -27.76 -6.85 -5.88
C LYS A 494 -26.92 -7.13 -4.64
N ALA A 495 -25.59 -7.20 -4.77
CA ALA A 495 -24.70 -7.45 -3.65
C ALA A 495 -24.80 -6.35 -2.59
N VAL A 496 -24.92 -5.08 -3.00
CA VAL A 496 -25.18 -3.96 -2.08
C VAL A 496 -26.47 -4.20 -1.29
N GLY A 497 -27.55 -4.64 -1.95
CA GLY A 497 -28.80 -5.00 -1.31
C GLY A 497 -28.65 -6.13 -0.28
N ASP A 498 -27.91 -7.18 -0.62
CA ASP A 498 -27.65 -8.31 0.29
C ASP A 498 -26.82 -7.89 1.52
N TYR A 499 -25.79 -7.06 1.32
CA TYR A 499 -24.99 -6.49 2.41
C TYR A 499 -25.86 -5.62 3.35
N GLN A 500 -26.70 -4.75 2.78
CA GLN A 500 -27.61 -3.91 3.56
C GLN A 500 -28.62 -4.76 4.35
N TRP A 501 -29.16 -5.80 3.72
CA TRP A 501 -30.09 -6.72 4.35
C TRP A 501 -29.45 -7.44 5.54
N LEU A 502 -28.23 -7.98 5.38
CA LEU A 502 -27.47 -8.61 6.47
C LEU A 502 -27.27 -7.65 7.64
N MET A 503 -26.72 -6.46 7.35
CA MET A 503 -26.41 -5.47 8.37
C MET A 503 -27.66 -4.97 9.12
N SER A 504 -28.83 -4.98 8.47
CA SER A 504 -30.10 -4.60 9.11
C SER A 504 -30.63 -5.63 10.11
N ARG A 505 -30.32 -6.92 9.92
CA ARG A 505 -30.86 -8.05 10.72
C ARG A 505 -29.98 -8.47 11.87
N VAL A 506 -28.73 -8.09 11.81
CA VAL A 506 -27.72 -8.44 12.79
C VAL A 506 -27.97 -7.68 14.09
N GLN A 507 -28.16 -8.40 15.19
CA GLN A 507 -28.56 -7.82 16.48
C GLN A 507 -27.48 -6.87 17.01
N ARG A 508 -27.91 -5.65 17.37
CA ARG A 508 -27.08 -4.62 17.99
C ARG A 508 -26.71 -5.05 19.41
N PRO A 509 -25.42 -5.18 19.79
CA PRO A 509 -25.06 -5.40 21.18
C PRO A 509 -25.57 -4.22 22.03
N ARG A 510 -26.43 -4.49 23.01
CA ARG A 510 -26.93 -3.49 23.96
C ARG A 510 -25.79 -3.07 24.90
N GLY A 511 -25.45 -1.77 24.88
CA GLY A 511 -24.75 -1.11 25.99
C GLY A 511 -23.23 -1.32 26.05
N GLY A 512 -22.48 -0.68 25.16
CA GLY A 512 -21.03 -0.52 25.23
C GLY A 512 -20.57 0.50 24.19
N LEU A 513 -19.28 0.86 24.18
CA LEU A 513 -18.68 1.78 23.17
C LEU A 513 -19.06 1.44 21.70
N LEU A 514 -19.48 0.20 21.45
CA LEU A 514 -20.11 -0.33 20.23
C LEU A 514 -21.34 0.46 19.74
N GLY A 515 -22.07 1.15 20.63
CA GLY A 515 -23.20 2.01 20.25
C GLY A 515 -22.78 3.23 19.42
N ASN A 516 -21.56 3.75 19.64
CA ASN A 516 -21.02 4.88 18.89
C ASN A 516 -20.38 4.44 17.54
N VAL A 517 -19.96 3.18 17.44
CA VAL A 517 -19.40 2.59 16.21
C VAL A 517 -20.45 2.54 15.11
N LEU A 518 -21.68 2.15 15.45
CA LEU A 518 -22.78 2.11 14.48
C LEU A 518 -23.45 3.47 14.22
N GLN A 519 -23.24 4.51 15.05
CA GLN A 519 -23.62 5.87 14.66
C GLN A 519 -22.76 6.35 13.48
N ARG A 520 -21.44 6.04 13.52
CA ARG A 520 -20.54 6.30 12.38
C ARG A 520 -20.85 5.41 11.19
N ILE A 521 -21.20 4.14 11.38
CA ILE A 521 -21.58 3.24 10.27
C ILE A 521 -22.92 3.64 9.66
N SER A 522 -23.89 4.14 10.44
CA SER A 522 -25.10 4.76 9.89
C SER A 522 -24.75 6.02 9.10
N THR A 523 -23.81 6.86 9.54
CA THR A 523 -23.36 8.02 8.73
C THR A 523 -22.49 7.60 7.53
N VAL A 524 -21.84 6.43 7.58
CA VAL A 524 -20.99 5.86 6.53
C VAL A 524 -21.81 5.09 5.48
N LEU A 525 -22.95 4.51 5.88
CA LEU A 525 -23.96 3.92 5.00
C LEU A 525 -24.95 4.97 4.46
N ASP A 526 -25.13 6.09 5.18
CA ASP A 526 -25.92 7.27 4.74
C ASP A 526 -25.07 8.30 3.97
N LEU A 527 -23.80 7.96 3.68
CA LEU A 527 -23.21 8.27 2.38
C LEU A 527 -23.58 7.11 1.45
N LYS A 528 -24.42 7.35 0.43
CA LYS A 528 -24.78 6.41 -0.65
C LYS A 528 -23.60 5.79 -1.44
N SER A 529 -22.38 5.74 -0.90
CA SER A 529 -21.14 5.66 -1.67
C SER A 529 -19.92 5.08 -0.91
N ARG A 530 -20.10 4.09 -0.02
CA ARG A 530 -18.98 3.35 0.61
C ARG A 530 -18.95 1.86 0.26
N PHE A 531 -19.54 1.49 -0.88
CA PHE A 531 -19.47 0.16 -1.48
C PHE A 531 -19.18 0.24 -2.97
#